data_AF-A0A0K8SKF6-F1
#
_entry.id   AF-A0A0K8SKF6-F1
#
_cell.length_a   1.000
_cell.length_b   1.000
_cell.length_c   1.000
_cell.angle_alpha   90.00
_cell.angle_beta   90.00
_cell.angle_gamma   90.00
#
_symmetry.space_group_name_H-M   'P 1'
#
loop_
_entity.id
_entity.type
_entity.pdbx_description
1 polymer ?
#
loop_
_entity_poly.entity_id
_entity_poly.type
_entity_poly.pdbx_seq_one_letter_code
_entity_poly.pdbx_strand_id
1 'polypeptide(L)'
;MSGLRSNGIFMSAMYLSEIADGSIRGTLITLCSVQINVGILLSYIAGKSLSYKAFNAIMIAIPTIFTLLMSWLPESPPYLMSKGKKKEAKKSLVWLKGGYESAAQHELEAMNQPKAAEAFISTVSITHESITETFKSRGARRALAISVIAFALQMFSGINVVFTFAGIIFKEAGSPLSPEDSSIIMAIIMLVSSIINLVVVDKLGRKPLMYLSFVLNAICMFTLSIFLYIKMRGVDVTDFGWIPIAAIGMYVFSFGIGLSSVPGVIMNEVCSP
;
A
#
# COMPACT_ATOMS: atom_id res chain seq x y z
N MET A 1 -10.06 2.64 -17.54
CA MET A 1 -9.71 4.02 -17.11
C MET A 1 -9.58 4.20 -15.59
N SER A 2 -9.99 3.23 -14.76
CA SER A 2 -9.79 3.23 -13.30
C SER A 2 -8.32 3.09 -12.87
N GLY A 3 -7.45 2.46 -13.68
CA GLY A 3 -6.03 2.29 -13.38
C GLY A 3 -5.23 3.60 -13.27
N LEU A 4 -5.55 4.62 -14.08
CA LEU A 4 -4.85 5.91 -14.02
C LEU A 4 -5.15 6.69 -12.72
N ARG A 5 -6.31 6.47 -12.11
CA ARG A 5 -6.71 7.13 -10.85
C ARG A 5 -5.99 6.54 -9.64
N SER A 6 -5.68 5.24 -9.67
CA SER A 6 -4.88 4.56 -8.63
C SER A 6 -3.47 5.15 -8.52
N ASN A 7 -2.87 5.56 -9.64
CA ASN A 7 -1.52 6.17 -9.67
C ASN A 7 -1.41 7.46 -8.84
N GLY A 8 -2.50 8.23 -8.68
CA GLY A 8 -2.52 9.43 -7.85
C GLY A 8 -2.29 9.16 -6.36
N ILE A 9 -2.78 8.01 -5.85
CA ILE A 9 -2.60 7.60 -4.45
C ILE A 9 -1.13 7.27 -4.20
N PHE A 10 -0.48 6.57 -5.14
CA PHE A 10 0.95 6.27 -5.06
C PHE A 10 1.81 7.53 -5.10
N MET A 11 1.44 8.53 -5.90
CA MET A 11 2.13 9.83 -5.90
C MET A 11 1.98 10.59 -4.58
N SER A 12 0.81 10.55 -3.95
CA SER A 12 0.61 11.19 -2.64
C SER A 12 1.39 10.50 -1.51
N ALA A 13 1.47 9.17 -1.53
CA ALA A 13 2.29 8.40 -0.60
C ALA A 13 3.79 8.66 -0.83
N MET A 14 4.21 8.83 -2.08
CA MET A 14 5.57 9.20 -2.44
C MET A 14 5.93 10.59 -1.93
N TYR A 15 5.08 11.60 -2.17
CA TYR A 15 5.23 12.96 -1.64
C TYR A 15 5.33 12.97 -0.11
N LEU A 16 4.48 12.20 0.58
CA LEU A 16 4.54 12.08 2.03
C LEU A 16 5.84 11.40 2.49
N SER A 17 6.34 10.41 1.75
CA SER A 17 7.61 9.76 2.03
C SER A 17 8.83 10.65 1.75
N GLU A 18 8.70 11.64 0.86
CA GLU A 18 9.75 12.61 0.51
C GLU A 18 9.88 13.72 1.55
N ILE A 19 8.78 14.04 2.23
CA ILE A 19 8.70 15.10 3.24
C ILE A 19 8.92 14.57 4.66
N ALA A 20 8.78 13.26 4.84
CA ALA A 20 9.01 12.58 6.10
C ALA A 20 10.49 12.55 6.48
N ASP A 21 10.79 12.91 7.73
CA ASP A 21 12.11 12.67 8.32
C ASP A 21 12.42 11.16 8.34
N GLY A 22 13.70 10.79 8.18
CA GLY A 22 14.14 9.41 7.96
C GLY A 22 13.71 8.44 9.07
N SER A 23 13.51 8.93 10.30
CA SER A 23 13.06 8.10 11.44
C SER A 23 11.57 7.78 11.44
N ILE A 24 10.72 8.59 10.79
CA ILE A 24 9.25 8.43 10.78
C ILE A 24 8.71 7.94 9.43
N ARG A 25 9.58 7.86 8.40
CA ARG A 25 9.22 7.49 7.03
C ARG A 25 8.55 6.12 6.94
N GLY A 26 9.05 5.12 7.67
CA GLY A 26 8.45 3.77 7.70
C GLY A 26 7.03 3.74 8.31
N THR A 27 6.83 4.49 9.39
CA THR A 27 5.52 4.63 10.05
C THR A 27 4.53 5.37 9.16
N LEU A 28 4.95 6.44 8.48
CA LEU A 28 4.12 7.21 7.53
C LEU A 28 3.69 6.38 6.32
N ILE A 29 4.60 5.60 5.74
CA ILE A 29 4.25 4.70 4.62
C ILE A 29 3.22 3.65 5.06
N THR A 30 3.40 3.07 6.25
CA THR A 30 2.47 2.07 6.78
C THR A 30 1.11 2.70 7.14
N LEU A 31 1.10 3.95 7.62
CA LEU A 31 -0.13 4.71 7.85
C LEU A 31 -0.91 4.96 6.56
N CYS A 32 -0.23 5.26 5.45
CA CYS A 32 -0.87 5.35 4.13
C CYS A 32 -1.53 4.01 3.73
N SER A 33 -0.89 2.87 4.01
CA SER A 33 -1.49 1.55 3.77
C SER A 33 -2.76 1.33 4.60
N VAL A 34 -2.77 1.75 5.87
CA VAL A 34 -3.97 1.71 6.73
C VAL A 34 -5.08 2.58 6.15
N GLN A 35 -4.76 3.79 5.68
CA GLN A 35 -5.74 4.70 5.07
C GLN A 35 -6.40 4.08 3.82
N ILE A 36 -5.62 3.38 2.98
CA ILE A 36 -6.17 2.65 1.83
C ILE A 36 -7.17 1.57 2.29
N ASN A 37 -6.82 0.81 3.33
CA ASN A 37 -7.70 -0.23 3.88
C ASN A 37 -9.00 0.36 4.48
N VAL A 38 -8.93 1.53 5.13
CA VAL A 38 -10.12 2.27 5.59
C VAL A 38 -10.99 2.67 4.40
N GLY A 39 -10.39 3.17 3.32
CA GLY A 39 -11.11 3.52 2.10
C GLY A 39 -11.83 2.33 1.46
N ILE A 40 -11.20 1.17 1.44
CA ILE A 40 -11.81 -0.09 0.95
C ILE A 40 -13.01 -0.48 1.83
N LEU A 41 -12.88 -0.41 3.16
CA LEU A 41 -13.97 -0.73 4.08
C LEU A 41 -15.18 0.22 3.90
N LEU A 42 -14.92 1.53 3.83
CA LEU A 42 -15.97 2.52 3.58
C LEU A 42 -16.64 2.30 2.23
N SER A 43 -15.87 1.88 1.21
CA SER A 43 -16.41 1.56 -0.11
C SER A 43 -17.36 0.37 -0.07
N TYR A 44 -17.06 -0.68 0.70
CA TYR A 44 -17.98 -1.81 0.83
C TYR A 44 -19.26 -1.45 1.62
N ILE A 45 -19.13 -0.66 2.70
CA ILE A 45 -20.30 -0.20 3.48
C ILE A 45 -21.20 0.70 2.64
N ALA A 46 -20.61 1.65 1.90
CA ALA A 46 -21.33 2.53 1.00
C ALA A 46 -21.94 1.75 -0.18
N GLY A 47 -21.25 0.73 -0.69
CA GLY A 47 -21.75 -0.15 -1.75
C GLY A 47 -22.99 -0.96 -1.32
N LYS A 48 -23.07 -1.37 -0.05
CA LYS A 48 -24.26 -2.03 0.52
C LYS A 48 -25.44 -1.07 0.69
N SER A 49 -25.18 0.18 1.06
CA SER A 49 -26.22 1.13 1.52
C SER A 49 -26.72 2.09 0.45
N LEU A 50 -25.95 2.30 -0.64
CA LEU A 50 -26.27 3.29 -1.67
C LEU A 50 -26.49 2.66 -3.05
N SER A 51 -27.36 3.29 -3.85
CA SER A 51 -27.53 2.97 -5.27
C SER A 51 -26.23 3.21 -6.06
N TYR A 52 -25.95 2.35 -7.05
CA TYR A 52 -24.74 2.39 -7.89
C TYR A 52 -24.39 3.79 -8.43
N LYS A 53 -25.40 4.60 -8.78
CA LYS A 53 -25.19 5.98 -9.27
C LYS A 53 -24.69 6.92 -8.18
N ALA A 54 -25.27 6.85 -6.98
CA ALA A 54 -24.86 7.66 -5.83
C ALA A 54 -23.47 7.24 -5.32
N PHE A 55 -23.20 5.93 -5.28
CA PHE A 55 -21.88 5.39 -4.94
C PHE A 55 -20.78 5.93 -5.87
N ASN A 56 -21.01 5.85 -7.19
CA ASN A 56 -20.03 6.34 -8.17
C ASN A 56 -19.85 7.87 -8.11
N ALA A 57 -20.91 8.62 -7.81
CA ALA A 57 -20.83 10.07 -7.61
C ALA A 57 -19.97 10.45 -6.40
N ILE A 58 -20.14 9.77 -5.25
CA ILE A 58 -19.34 10.01 -4.04
C ILE A 58 -17.86 9.66 -4.29
N MET A 59 -17.61 8.53 -4.97
CA MET A 59 -16.26 8.09 -5.34
C MET A 59 -15.55 9.07 -6.28
N ILE A 60 -16.28 9.87 -7.05
CA ILE A 60 -15.70 10.94 -7.89
C ILE A 60 -15.54 12.23 -7.08
N ALA A 61 -16.50 12.56 -6.22
CA ALA A 61 -16.48 13.80 -5.43
C ALA A 61 -15.28 13.86 -4.48
N ILE A 62 -14.97 12.76 -3.78
CA ILE A 62 -13.88 12.74 -2.78
C ILE A 62 -12.50 13.05 -3.43
N PRO A 63 -12.07 12.38 -4.51
CA PRO A 63 -10.82 12.73 -5.21
C PRO A 63 -10.81 14.14 -5.80
N THR A 64 -11.95 14.62 -6.32
CA THR A 64 -12.05 15.97 -6.89
C THR A 64 -11.83 17.04 -5.82
N ILE A 65 -12.43 16.90 -4.65
CA ILE A 65 -12.20 17.79 -3.50
C ILE A 65 -10.74 17.73 -3.07
N PHE A 66 -10.15 16.53 -3.01
CA PHE A 66 -8.74 16.37 -2.64
C PHE A 66 -7.78 17.02 -3.65
N THR A 67 -8.11 16.97 -4.95
CA THR A 67 -7.33 17.60 -6.02
C THR A 67 -7.43 19.14 -5.95
N LEU A 68 -8.62 19.66 -5.62
CA LEU A 68 -8.85 21.08 -5.36
C LEU A 68 -8.05 21.58 -4.16
N LEU A 69 -8.05 20.83 -3.05
CA LEU A 69 -7.26 21.14 -1.85
C LEU A 69 -5.75 21.07 -2.12
N MET A 70 -5.29 20.06 -2.87
CA MET A 70 -3.89 19.93 -3.27
C MET A 70 -3.42 21.06 -4.18
N SER A 71 -4.32 21.67 -4.97
CA SER A 71 -3.99 22.85 -5.78
C SER A 71 -3.65 24.08 -4.93
N TRP A 72 -3.99 24.09 -3.64
CA TRP A 72 -3.59 25.11 -2.66
C TRP A 72 -2.35 24.72 -1.84
N LEU A 73 -1.87 23.48 -1.92
CA LEU A 73 -0.65 23.08 -1.23
C LEU A 73 0.60 23.60 -1.97
N PRO A 74 1.61 24.12 -1.26
CA PRO A 74 2.87 24.47 -1.88
C PRO A 74 3.61 23.23 -2.40
N GLU A 75 4.30 23.39 -3.53
CA GLU A 75 5.07 22.30 -4.15
C GLU A 75 6.15 21.74 -3.19
N SER A 76 6.47 20.46 -3.38
CA SER A 76 7.45 19.71 -2.59
C SER A 76 8.78 20.50 -2.50
N PRO A 77 9.29 20.85 -1.30
CA PRO A 77 10.55 21.58 -1.17
C PRO A 77 11.75 20.93 -1.90
N PRO A 78 11.89 19.58 -1.92
CA PRO A 78 12.90 18.90 -2.73
C PRO A 78 12.73 19.07 -4.25
N TYR A 79 11.50 19.13 -4.76
CA TYR A 79 11.22 19.40 -6.18
C TYR A 79 11.63 20.83 -6.57
N LEU A 80 11.34 21.81 -5.71
CA LEU A 80 11.75 23.19 -5.92
C LEU A 80 13.27 23.36 -5.87
N MET A 81 13.95 22.59 -5.04
CA MET A 81 15.42 22.53 -5.00
C MET A 81 16.02 21.94 -6.28
N SER A 82 15.44 20.86 -6.85
CA SER A 82 15.93 20.26 -8.09
C SER A 82 15.74 21.17 -9.32
N LYS A 83 14.72 22.04 -9.29
CA LYS A 83 14.50 23.10 -10.28
C LYS A 83 15.35 24.36 -10.05
N GLY A 84 16.23 24.36 -9.05
CA GLY A 84 17.10 25.49 -8.71
C GLY A 84 16.39 26.66 -8.02
N LYS A 85 15.12 26.52 -7.65
CA LYS A 85 14.29 27.56 -7.04
C LYS A 85 14.43 27.59 -5.52
N LYS A 86 15.64 27.87 -5.02
CA LYS A 86 15.98 27.85 -3.58
C LYS A 86 15.10 28.75 -2.70
N LYS A 87 14.63 29.88 -3.24
CA LYS A 87 13.76 30.83 -2.51
C LYS A 87 12.34 30.28 -2.30
N GLU A 88 11.78 29.61 -3.30
CA GLU A 88 10.46 28.96 -3.20
C GLU A 88 10.55 27.73 -2.31
N ALA A 89 11.63 26.93 -2.41
CA ALA A 89 11.88 25.79 -1.54
C ALA A 89 11.94 26.18 -0.05
N LYS A 90 12.66 27.27 0.28
CA LYS A 90 12.70 27.80 1.65
C LYS A 90 11.30 28.22 2.14
N LYS A 91 10.50 28.85 1.28
CA LYS A 91 9.13 29.27 1.61
C LYS A 91 8.22 28.07 1.88
N SER A 92 8.31 27.01 1.07
CA SER A 92 7.59 25.75 1.30
C SER A 92 8.04 25.05 2.59
N LEU A 93 9.35 24.99 2.87
CA LEU A 93 9.91 24.42 4.11
C LEU A 93 9.45 25.17 5.37
N VAL A 94 9.44 26.51 5.32
CA VAL A 94 8.95 27.35 6.43
C VAL A 94 7.46 27.12 6.66
N TRP A 95 6.66 27.02 5.60
CA TRP A 95 5.24 26.69 5.72
C TRP A 95 5.01 25.30 6.32
N LEU A 96 5.75 24.30 5.83
CA LEU A 96 5.66 22.90 6.26
C LEU A 96 6.07 22.71 7.73
N LYS A 97 7.09 23.44 8.20
CA LYS A 97 7.54 23.41 9.61
C LYS A 97 6.70 24.30 10.53
N GLY A 98 5.62 24.92 10.05
CA GLY A 98 4.76 25.77 10.87
C GLY A 98 5.39 27.10 11.27
N GLY A 99 6.28 27.67 10.44
CA GLY A 99 6.85 29.01 10.63
C GLY A 99 8.24 29.05 11.30
N TYR A 100 8.80 27.92 11.70
CA TYR A 100 10.15 27.87 12.31
C TYR A 100 11.25 27.97 11.25
N GLU A 101 11.75 29.20 11.02
CA GLU A 101 12.81 29.48 10.04
C GLU A 101 14.13 28.75 10.32
N SER A 102 14.49 28.52 11.59
CA SER A 102 15.74 27.85 11.97
C SER A 102 15.77 26.37 11.56
N ALA A 103 14.67 25.65 11.75
CA ALA A 103 14.52 24.26 11.32
C ALA A 103 14.47 24.14 9.79
N ALA A 104 13.76 25.07 9.12
CA ALA A 104 13.72 25.14 7.66
C ALA A 104 15.10 25.44 7.06
N GLN A 105 15.90 26.30 7.68
CA GLN A 105 17.24 26.65 7.23
C GLN A 105 18.24 25.49 7.41
N HIS A 106 18.19 24.79 8.54
CA HIS A 106 19.03 23.61 8.79
C HIS A 106 18.75 22.48 7.78
N GLU A 107 17.48 22.26 7.44
CA GLU A 107 17.08 21.24 6.46
C GLU A 107 17.39 21.68 5.01
N LEU A 108 17.27 22.98 4.71
CA LEU A 108 17.75 23.55 3.44
C LEU A 108 19.27 23.38 3.29
N GLU A 109 20.04 23.52 4.38
CA GLU A 109 21.48 23.31 4.39
C GLU A 109 21.86 21.84 4.26
N ALA A 110 21.11 20.94 4.90
CA ALA A 110 21.24 19.49 4.71
C ALA A 110 20.95 19.08 3.25
N MET A 111 19.94 19.67 2.61
CA MET A 111 19.62 19.46 1.19
C MET A 111 20.61 20.13 0.22
N ASN A 112 21.35 21.15 0.64
CA ASN A 112 22.41 21.80 -0.16
C ASN A 112 23.75 21.04 -0.12
N GLN A 113 23.91 20.02 0.74
CA GLN A 113 25.13 19.20 0.70
C GLN A 113 25.17 18.41 -0.62
N PRO A 114 26.29 18.44 -1.36
CA PRO A 114 26.39 17.86 -2.70
C PRO A 114 26.05 16.37 -2.74
N LYS A 115 26.31 15.62 -1.66
CA LYS A 115 25.96 14.19 -1.55
C LYS A 115 24.46 13.93 -1.40
N ALA A 116 23.70 14.84 -0.76
CA ALA A 116 22.25 14.73 -0.63
C ALA A 116 21.52 15.26 -1.86
N ALA A 117 22.06 16.31 -2.49
CA ALA A 117 21.55 16.86 -3.75
C ALA A 117 21.79 15.91 -4.94
N GLU A 118 22.96 15.27 -5.07
CA GLU A 118 23.25 14.30 -6.14
C GLU A 118 22.46 12.99 -5.96
N ALA A 119 22.36 12.50 -4.72
CA ALA A 119 21.48 11.39 -4.35
C ALA A 119 20.03 11.65 -4.78
N PHE A 120 19.52 12.87 -4.57
CA PHE A 120 18.11 13.19 -4.78
C PHE A 120 17.75 13.69 -6.19
N ILE A 121 18.68 14.37 -6.88
CA ILE A 121 18.51 14.74 -8.31
C ILE A 121 18.38 13.47 -9.17
N SER A 122 19.03 12.37 -8.77
CA SER A 122 18.86 11.06 -9.41
C SER A 122 17.46 10.45 -9.20
N THR A 123 16.78 10.81 -8.11
CA THR A 123 15.44 10.32 -7.73
C THR A 123 14.31 11.09 -8.42
N VAL A 124 14.46 12.40 -8.60
CA VAL A 124 13.44 13.28 -9.24
C VAL A 124 13.62 13.35 -10.75
N SER A 125 14.85 13.21 -11.24
CA SER A 125 15.13 13.19 -12.68
C SER A 125 15.12 11.74 -13.15
N ILE A 126 13.93 11.21 -13.46
CA ILE A 126 13.84 10.08 -14.40
C ILE A 126 14.17 10.63 -15.80
N THR A 127 15.39 11.10 -15.98
CA THR A 127 15.98 11.28 -17.30
C THR A 127 16.27 9.88 -17.82
N HIS A 128 16.14 9.64 -19.12
CA HIS A 128 16.45 8.35 -19.76
C HIS A 128 17.83 7.77 -19.35
N GLU A 129 18.78 8.63 -18.93
CA GLU A 129 20.09 8.23 -18.40
C GLU A 129 20.05 7.62 -16.98
N SER A 130 19.19 8.11 -16.07
CA SER A 130 19.07 7.63 -14.66
C SER A 130 18.60 6.18 -14.56
N ILE A 131 17.70 5.76 -15.46
CA ILE A 131 17.26 4.35 -15.55
C ILE A 131 18.45 3.48 -15.92
N THR A 132 19.23 3.89 -16.93
CA THR A 132 20.40 3.13 -17.39
C THR A 132 21.55 3.08 -16.39
N GLU A 133 21.74 4.13 -15.57
CA GLU A 133 22.73 4.16 -14.49
C GLU A 133 22.30 3.33 -13.27
N THR A 134 21.01 3.34 -12.94
CA THR A 134 20.44 2.46 -11.91
C THR A 134 20.61 0.99 -12.30
N PHE A 135 20.53 0.65 -13.60
CA PHE A 135 20.83 -0.69 -14.10
C PHE A 135 22.33 -1.06 -14.08
N LYS A 136 23.25 -0.07 -14.04
CA LYS A 136 24.70 -0.31 -13.95
C LYS A 136 25.16 -0.68 -12.54
N SER A 137 24.50 -0.17 -11.50
CA SER A 137 24.82 -0.54 -10.11
C SER A 137 24.35 -1.95 -9.77
N ARG A 138 25.29 -2.82 -9.39
CA ARG A 138 24.99 -4.21 -8.99
C ARG A 138 24.06 -4.29 -7.77
N GLY A 139 24.12 -3.28 -6.89
CA GLY A 139 23.24 -3.13 -5.74
C GLY A 139 21.81 -2.81 -6.17
N ALA A 140 21.63 -1.74 -6.96
CA ALA A 140 20.34 -1.28 -7.45
C ALA A 140 19.63 -2.32 -8.35
N ARG A 141 20.38 -3.10 -9.14
CA ARG A 141 19.78 -4.19 -9.93
C ARG A 141 19.24 -5.34 -9.07
N ARG A 142 19.96 -5.74 -8.02
CA ARG A 142 19.49 -6.79 -7.08
C ARG A 142 18.26 -6.33 -6.32
N ALA A 143 18.32 -5.09 -5.85
CA ALA A 143 17.25 -4.33 -5.26
C ALA A 143 15.96 -4.33 -6.10
N LEU A 144 16.05 -3.83 -7.34
CA LEU A 144 14.94 -3.81 -8.28
C LEU A 144 14.40 -5.22 -8.56
N ALA A 145 15.28 -6.19 -8.78
CA ALA A 145 14.86 -7.57 -9.00
C ALA A 145 14.07 -8.12 -7.80
N ILE A 146 14.53 -7.89 -6.56
CA ILE A 146 13.82 -8.32 -5.34
C ILE A 146 12.45 -7.65 -5.25
N SER A 147 12.34 -6.34 -5.49
CA SER A 147 11.06 -5.63 -5.46
C SER A 147 10.10 -6.14 -6.53
N VAL A 148 10.57 -6.29 -7.77
CA VAL A 148 9.74 -6.82 -8.88
C VAL A 148 9.26 -8.25 -8.57
N ILE A 149 10.15 -9.11 -8.07
CA ILE A 149 9.77 -10.47 -7.67
C ILE A 149 8.78 -10.43 -6.51
N ALA A 150 8.97 -9.58 -5.51
CA ALA A 150 8.05 -9.45 -4.38
C ALA A 150 6.65 -8.99 -4.82
N PHE A 151 6.55 -7.99 -5.70
CA PHE A 151 5.27 -7.55 -6.27
C PHE A 151 4.65 -8.61 -7.18
N ALA A 152 5.44 -9.32 -7.98
CA ALA A 152 4.95 -10.42 -8.80
C ALA A 152 4.36 -11.53 -7.91
N LEU A 153 5.08 -11.96 -6.87
CA LEU A 153 4.62 -12.95 -5.91
C LEU A 153 3.36 -12.49 -5.16
N GLN A 154 3.27 -11.20 -4.83
CA GLN A 154 2.07 -10.61 -4.24
C GLN A 154 0.87 -10.71 -5.19
N MET A 155 1.04 -10.42 -6.48
CA MET A 155 -0.02 -10.57 -7.49
C MET A 155 -0.41 -12.04 -7.69
N PHE A 156 0.58 -12.94 -7.75
CA PHE A 156 0.37 -14.39 -7.86
C PHE A 156 -0.29 -15.00 -6.63
N SER A 157 -0.25 -14.33 -5.46
CA SER A 157 -0.96 -14.81 -4.26
C SER A 157 -2.47 -14.90 -4.45
N GLY A 158 -3.03 -14.25 -5.49
CA GLY A 158 -4.45 -14.32 -5.82
C GLY A 158 -5.35 -13.41 -4.98
N ILE A 159 -4.77 -12.50 -4.19
CA ILE A 159 -5.53 -11.61 -3.29
C ILE A 159 -6.64 -10.83 -4.01
N ASN A 160 -6.37 -10.35 -5.24
CA ASN A 160 -7.37 -9.64 -6.04
C ASN A 160 -8.55 -10.54 -6.44
N VAL A 161 -8.29 -11.82 -6.71
CA VAL A 161 -9.33 -12.81 -7.03
C VAL A 161 -10.19 -13.06 -5.80
N VAL A 162 -9.55 -13.22 -4.63
CA VAL A 162 -10.26 -13.42 -3.34
C VAL A 162 -11.13 -12.20 -3.02
N PHE A 163 -10.65 -10.97 -3.17
CA PHE A 163 -11.46 -9.77 -2.93
C PHE A 163 -12.61 -9.61 -3.93
N THR A 164 -12.38 -9.91 -5.21
CA THR A 164 -13.40 -9.77 -6.26
C THR A 164 -14.50 -10.81 -6.12
N PHE A 165 -14.13 -12.06 -5.82
CA PHE A 165 -15.05 -13.19 -5.77
C PHE A 165 -15.37 -13.65 -4.35
N ALA A 166 -15.03 -12.86 -3.32
CA ALA A 166 -15.25 -13.19 -1.91
C ALA A 166 -16.67 -13.71 -1.69
N GLY A 167 -17.68 -12.94 -2.09
CA GLY A 167 -19.08 -13.32 -1.91
C GLY A 167 -19.48 -14.65 -2.58
N ILE A 168 -18.90 -14.96 -3.75
CA ILE A 168 -19.13 -16.25 -4.43
C ILE A 168 -18.45 -17.38 -3.66
N ILE A 169 -17.21 -17.18 -3.23
CA ILE A 169 -16.44 -18.18 -2.48
C ILE A 169 -17.11 -18.48 -1.13
N PHE A 170 -17.60 -17.46 -0.41
CA PHE A 170 -18.33 -17.63 0.84
C PHE A 170 -19.68 -18.34 0.64
N LYS A 171 -20.39 -18.04 -0.45
CA LYS A 171 -21.64 -18.73 -0.80
C LYS A 171 -21.39 -20.20 -1.15
N GLU A 172 -20.36 -20.47 -1.95
CA GLU A 172 -19.93 -21.84 -2.27
C GLU A 172 -19.39 -22.58 -1.04
N ALA A 173 -18.89 -21.89 -0.02
CA ALA A 173 -18.50 -22.52 1.24
C ALA A 173 -19.71 -22.94 2.11
N GLY A 174 -20.94 -22.56 1.75
CA GLY A 174 -22.13 -22.81 2.56
C GLY A 174 -22.35 -21.77 3.67
N SER A 175 -21.74 -20.59 3.57
CA SER A 175 -21.96 -19.51 4.54
C SER A 175 -23.41 -19.01 4.49
N PRO A 176 -24.07 -18.80 5.64
CA PRO A 176 -25.38 -18.16 5.69
C PRO A 176 -25.31 -16.64 5.46
N LEU A 177 -24.11 -16.06 5.39
CA LEU A 177 -23.91 -14.62 5.22
C LEU A 177 -24.15 -14.20 3.78
N SER A 178 -24.69 -12.99 3.61
CA SER A 178 -24.83 -12.40 2.28
C SER A 178 -23.44 -12.13 1.66
N PRO A 179 -23.32 -12.12 0.32
CA PRO A 179 -22.09 -11.75 -0.37
C PRO A 179 -21.52 -10.40 0.08
N GLU A 180 -22.40 -9.42 0.31
CA GLU A 180 -22.05 -8.07 0.71
C GLU A 180 -21.46 -8.04 2.13
N ASP A 181 -22.10 -8.75 3.07
CA ASP A 181 -21.63 -8.84 4.45
C ASP A 181 -20.30 -9.58 4.54
N SER A 182 -20.11 -10.60 3.71
CA SER A 182 -18.86 -11.34 3.63
C SER A 182 -17.69 -10.45 3.16
N SER A 183 -17.91 -9.60 2.15
CA SER A 183 -16.91 -8.63 1.69
C SER A 183 -16.59 -7.57 2.74
N ILE A 184 -17.58 -7.11 3.51
CA ILE A 184 -17.36 -6.15 4.61
C ILE A 184 -16.50 -6.78 5.72
N ILE A 185 -16.82 -8.02 6.14
CA ILE A 185 -16.05 -8.73 7.18
C ILE A 185 -14.59 -8.90 6.74
N MET A 186 -14.36 -9.26 5.48
CA MET A 186 -13.01 -9.37 4.91
C MET A 186 -12.23 -8.06 4.97
N ALA A 187 -12.88 -6.95 4.64
CA ALA A 187 -12.25 -5.63 4.75
C ALA A 187 -11.94 -5.22 6.20
N ILE A 188 -12.80 -5.61 7.16
CA ILE A 188 -12.53 -5.41 8.59
C ILE A 188 -11.30 -6.20 9.02
N ILE A 189 -11.22 -7.49 8.67
CA ILE A 189 -10.08 -8.35 8.99
C ILE A 189 -8.79 -7.76 8.40
N MET A 190 -8.84 -7.29 7.15
CA MET A 190 -7.71 -6.66 6.48
C MET A 190 -7.27 -5.37 7.19
N LEU A 191 -8.23 -4.53 7.60
CA LEU A 191 -7.94 -3.29 8.31
C LEU A 191 -7.29 -3.56 9.68
N VAL A 192 -7.87 -4.47 10.47
CA VAL A 192 -7.32 -4.86 11.78
C VAL A 192 -5.92 -5.43 11.62
N SER A 193 -5.73 -6.31 10.64
CA SER A 193 -4.43 -6.90 10.32
C SER A 193 -3.39 -5.82 9.94
N SER A 194 -3.77 -4.85 9.12
CA SER A 194 -2.90 -3.73 8.73
C SER A 194 -2.52 -2.83 9.92
N ILE A 195 -3.40 -2.67 10.91
CA ILE A 195 -3.09 -1.92 12.13
C ILE A 195 -2.12 -2.72 13.00
N ILE A 196 -2.31 -4.04 13.13
CA ILE A 196 -1.39 -4.91 13.85
C ILE A 196 0.00 -4.88 13.20
N ASN A 197 0.05 -4.92 11.87
CA ASN A 197 1.29 -4.81 11.10
C ASN A 197 2.11 -3.56 11.46
N LEU A 198 1.46 -2.41 11.68
CA LEU A 198 2.14 -1.18 12.08
C LEU A 198 3.00 -1.36 13.34
N VAL A 199 2.54 -2.15 14.31
CA VAL A 199 3.28 -2.40 15.55
C VAL A 199 4.26 -3.57 15.40
N VAL A 200 3.87 -4.56 14.60
CA VAL A 200 4.61 -5.81 14.45
C VAL A 200 5.84 -5.64 13.55
N VAL A 201 5.74 -4.84 12.49
CA VAL A 201 6.82 -4.63 11.52
C VAL A 201 8.08 -4.06 12.16
N ASP A 202 7.92 -3.18 13.15
CA ASP A 202 9.03 -2.55 13.88
C ASP A 202 9.71 -3.54 14.84
N LYS A 203 8.98 -4.55 15.34
CA LYS A 203 9.51 -5.55 16.29
C LYS A 203 10.13 -6.77 15.62
N LEU A 204 9.45 -7.35 14.65
CA LEU A 204 9.85 -8.60 13.99
C LEU A 204 10.74 -8.38 12.75
N GLY A 205 10.77 -7.14 12.25
CA GLY A 205 11.44 -6.81 11.01
C GLY A 205 10.64 -7.27 9.78
N ARG A 206 10.98 -6.69 8.63
CA ARG A 206 10.15 -6.78 7.42
C ARG A 206 10.29 -8.09 6.65
N LYS A 207 11.51 -8.60 6.52
CA LYS A 207 11.78 -9.84 5.77
C LYS A 207 11.15 -11.08 6.45
N PRO A 208 11.32 -11.31 7.76
CA PRO A 208 10.68 -12.45 8.43
C PRO A 208 9.16 -12.42 8.33
N LEU A 209 8.56 -11.23 8.46
CA LEU A 209 7.12 -11.03 8.36
C LEU A 209 6.56 -11.41 6.99
N MET A 210 7.30 -11.07 5.92
CA MET A 210 6.96 -11.44 4.55
C MET A 210 7.01 -12.95 4.34
N TYR A 211 8.08 -13.63 4.80
CA TYR A 211 8.20 -15.09 4.68
C TYR A 211 7.10 -15.81 5.45
N LEU A 212 6.84 -15.39 6.69
CA LEU A 212 5.77 -15.96 7.51
C LEU A 212 4.41 -15.85 6.82
N SER A 213 4.11 -14.69 6.25
CA SER A 213 2.84 -14.44 5.56
C SER A 213 2.68 -15.29 4.31
N PHE A 214 3.75 -15.51 3.53
CA PHE A 214 3.71 -16.42 2.39
C PHE A 214 3.43 -17.87 2.81
N VAL A 215 4.09 -18.35 3.87
CA VAL A 215 3.89 -19.72 4.38
C VAL A 215 2.46 -19.91 4.89
N LEU A 216 1.96 -18.98 5.69
CA LEU A 216 0.58 -19.02 6.20
C LEU A 216 -0.45 -18.95 5.06
N ASN A 217 -0.22 -18.10 4.05
CA ASN A 217 -1.09 -18.02 2.88
C ASN A 217 -1.09 -19.32 2.06
N ALA A 218 0.07 -19.95 1.90
CA ALA A 218 0.18 -21.23 1.19
C ALA A 218 -0.61 -22.33 1.92
N ILE A 219 -0.49 -22.40 3.25
CA ILE A 219 -1.25 -23.36 4.08
C ILE A 219 -2.75 -23.10 3.94
N CYS A 220 -3.21 -21.85 4.09
CA CYS A 220 -4.63 -21.50 3.98
C CYS A 220 -5.21 -21.84 2.61
N MET A 221 -4.50 -21.51 1.53
CA MET A 221 -4.92 -21.82 0.16
C MET A 221 -4.93 -23.33 -0.11
N PHE A 222 -3.96 -24.06 0.43
CA PHE A 222 -3.93 -25.51 0.31
C PHE A 222 -5.12 -26.17 1.03
N THR A 223 -5.44 -25.72 2.25
CA THR A 223 -6.63 -26.16 2.99
C THR A 223 -7.92 -25.85 2.24
N LEU A 224 -8.06 -24.63 1.70
CA LEU A 224 -9.22 -24.24 0.90
C LEU A 224 -9.36 -25.08 -0.36
N SER A 225 -8.25 -25.35 -1.06
CA SER A 225 -8.20 -26.20 -2.25
C SER A 225 -8.66 -27.62 -1.96
N ILE A 226 -8.16 -28.24 -0.88
CA ILE A 226 -8.57 -29.59 -0.46
C ILE A 226 -10.07 -29.62 -0.15
N PHE A 227 -10.58 -28.63 0.58
CA PHE A 227 -11.99 -28.56 0.93
C PHE A 227 -12.88 -28.51 -0.33
N LEU A 228 -12.56 -27.61 -1.26
CA LEU A 228 -13.30 -27.47 -2.52
C LEU A 228 -13.18 -28.73 -3.39
N TYR A 229 -12.03 -29.40 -3.39
CA TYR A 229 -11.83 -30.66 -4.10
C TYR A 229 -12.72 -31.80 -3.56
N ILE A 230 -12.83 -31.90 -2.23
CA ILE A 230 -13.70 -32.89 -1.57
C ILE A 230 -15.17 -32.58 -1.86
N LYS A 231 -15.56 -31.31 -1.79
CA LYS A 231 -16.91 -30.86 -2.14
C LYS A 231 -17.26 -31.20 -3.60
N MET A 232 -16.34 -30.98 -4.54
CA MET A 232 -16.52 -31.35 -5.96
C MET A 232 -16.73 -32.85 -6.17
N ARG A 233 -16.16 -33.71 -5.31
CA ARG A 233 -16.38 -35.17 -5.37
C ARG A 233 -17.73 -35.62 -4.79
N GLY A 234 -18.58 -34.69 -4.35
CA GLY A 234 -19.93 -35.00 -3.87
C GLY A 234 -19.99 -35.55 -2.45
N VAL A 235 -18.93 -35.36 -1.65
CA VAL A 235 -18.98 -35.68 -0.21
C VAL A 235 -19.69 -34.53 0.51
N ASP A 236 -20.74 -34.82 1.27
CA ASP A 236 -21.42 -33.83 2.11
C ASP A 236 -20.49 -33.34 3.22
N VAL A 237 -19.89 -32.18 3.00
CA VAL A 237 -19.02 -31.46 3.95
C VAL A 237 -19.75 -30.28 4.60
N THR A 238 -21.08 -30.32 4.64
CA THR A 238 -21.94 -29.25 5.14
C THR A 238 -21.64 -28.90 6.61
N ASP A 239 -21.32 -29.91 7.43
CA ASP A 239 -20.91 -29.72 8.84
C ASP A 239 -19.56 -28.99 8.99
N PHE A 240 -18.74 -29.01 7.93
CA PHE A 240 -17.43 -28.39 7.87
C PHE A 240 -17.40 -27.05 7.10
N GLY A 241 -18.57 -26.46 6.82
CA GLY A 241 -18.69 -25.18 6.09
C GLY A 241 -17.99 -23.98 6.75
N TRP A 242 -17.57 -24.10 8.02
CA TRP A 242 -16.75 -23.09 8.70
C TRP A 242 -15.28 -23.10 8.27
N ILE A 243 -14.76 -24.22 7.74
CA ILE A 243 -13.34 -24.38 7.39
C ILE A 243 -12.92 -23.39 6.29
N PRO A 244 -13.64 -23.25 5.16
CA PRO A 244 -13.31 -22.27 4.14
C PRO A 244 -13.38 -20.83 4.65
N ILE A 245 -14.37 -20.53 5.50
CA ILE A 245 -14.56 -19.20 6.10
C ILE A 245 -13.34 -18.85 6.95
N ALA A 246 -12.92 -19.77 7.82
CA ALA A 246 -11.73 -19.61 8.65
C ALA A 246 -10.44 -19.53 7.80
N ALA A 247 -10.30 -20.36 6.78
CA ALA A 247 -9.14 -20.37 5.90
C ALA A 247 -8.99 -19.06 5.12
N ILE A 248 -10.09 -18.51 4.58
CA ILE A 248 -10.09 -17.24 3.86
C ILE A 248 -9.85 -16.06 4.81
N GLY A 249 -10.48 -16.06 5.99
CA GLY A 249 -10.24 -15.04 7.01
C GLY A 249 -8.77 -15.03 7.46
N MET A 250 -8.19 -16.21 7.70
CA MET A 250 -6.78 -16.34 8.06
C MET A 250 -5.84 -15.96 6.92
N TYR A 251 -6.20 -16.28 5.67
CA TYR A 251 -5.48 -15.84 4.48
C TYR A 251 -5.44 -14.31 4.36
N VAL A 252 -6.57 -13.63 4.52
CA VAL A 252 -6.61 -12.15 4.48
C VAL A 252 -5.87 -11.55 5.65
N PHE A 253 -6.02 -12.13 6.84
CA PHE A 253 -5.29 -11.67 8.02
C PHE A 253 -3.77 -11.77 7.82
N SER A 254 -3.28 -12.93 7.37
CA SER A 254 -1.87 -13.16 7.07
C SER A 254 -1.36 -12.23 5.96
N PHE A 255 -2.15 -12.04 4.90
CA PHE A 255 -1.84 -11.10 3.83
C PHE A 255 -1.70 -9.66 4.36
N GLY A 256 -2.60 -9.22 5.23
CA GLY A 256 -2.55 -7.89 5.83
C GLY A 256 -1.33 -7.66 6.71
N ILE A 257 -0.86 -8.70 7.43
CA ILE A 257 0.26 -8.58 8.38
C ILE A 257 1.59 -8.41 7.65
N GLY A 258 1.84 -9.13 6.56
CA GLY A 258 3.13 -9.01 5.86
C GLY A 258 3.01 -8.43 4.46
N LEU A 259 2.19 -9.07 3.63
CA LEU A 259 2.23 -8.82 2.19
C LEU A 259 1.66 -7.46 1.80
N SER A 260 0.77 -6.87 2.59
CA SER A 260 0.08 -5.62 2.23
C SER A 260 1.00 -4.40 2.16
N SER A 261 1.91 -4.22 3.13
CA SER A 261 2.77 -3.04 3.24
C SER A 261 4.21 -3.30 2.81
N VAL A 262 4.73 -4.51 3.09
CA VAL A 262 6.17 -4.81 3.02
C VAL A 262 6.78 -4.60 1.64
N PRO A 263 6.16 -5.01 0.50
CA PRO A 263 6.71 -4.73 -0.82
C PRO A 263 6.86 -3.23 -1.11
N GLY A 264 5.88 -2.42 -0.68
CA GLY A 264 5.90 -0.97 -0.84
C GLY A 264 6.99 -0.32 0.00
N VAL A 265 7.23 -0.80 1.22
CA VAL A 265 8.28 -0.24 2.07
C VAL A 265 9.67 -0.72 1.67
N ILE A 266 9.83 -1.98 1.21
CA ILE A 266 11.09 -2.47 0.63
C ILE A 266 11.44 -1.65 -0.60
N MET A 267 10.49 -1.40 -1.51
CA MET A 267 10.76 -0.58 -2.70
C MET A 267 11.25 0.82 -2.32
N ASN A 268 10.61 1.46 -1.34
CA ASN A 268 11.02 2.79 -0.89
C ASN A 268 12.37 2.81 -0.16
N GLU A 269 12.70 1.82 0.68
CA GLU A 269 13.99 1.78 1.39
C GLU A 269 15.16 1.45 0.46
N VAL A 270 14.88 0.65 -0.57
CA VAL A 270 15.91 0.12 -1.45
C VAL A 270 16.16 1.03 -2.65
N CYS A 271 15.14 1.78 -3.10
CA CYS A 271 15.30 2.86 -4.08
C CYS A 271 15.58 4.23 -3.44
N SER A 272 15.61 4.33 -2.10
CA SER A 272 16.14 5.53 -1.46
C SER A 272 17.66 5.55 -1.67
N PRO A 273 18.21 6.65 -2.20
CA PRO A 273 19.65 6.80 -2.38
C PRO A 273 20.40 6.88 -1.04
#